data_AF-A0A6L9ZKW9-F1
#
_entry.id   AF-A0A6L9ZKW9-F1
#
_cell.length_a   1.000
_cell.length_b   1.000
_cell.length_c   1.000
_cell.angle_alpha   90.00
_cell.angle_beta   90.00
_cell.angle_gamma   90.00
#
_symmetry.space_group_name_H-M   'P 1'
#
loop_
_entity.id
_entity.type
_entity.pdbx_description
1 polymer ?
#
loop_
_entity_poly.entity_id
_entity_poly.type
_entity_poly.pdbx_seq_one_letter_code
_entity_poly.pdbx_strand_id
1 'polypeptide(L)'
;MKQVNKKRYLKLALLYAVLSSAVLSSEAQAIAIRDIPNLTSVTFWERTGGSSPTPYTFGINSSQLTNQLNNPLGIGNNDFSGVVGREFYDVYYSNADGTFNLDGEFLTISRIFDATSPAGGGLNLAEIGLNFTGEPSEFGNFVASFTALGDNAFPSTVENAIDGNLLTHTTMGNTVGQIDRLHLTLGFQSSSESPPAESVPEPVSLFGLIAVFGFSAMLRRR
;
A
#
# COMPACT_ATOMS: atom_id res chain seq x y z
N MET A 1 -68.21 43.36 19.26
CA MET A 1 -67.58 42.02 19.12
C MET A 1 -66.76 41.99 17.84
N LYS A 2 -65.42 41.99 17.95
CA LYS A 2 -64.49 41.88 16.80
C LYS A 2 -63.57 40.68 17.03
N GLN A 3 -63.43 39.85 16.01
CA GLN A 3 -62.64 38.62 15.98
C GLN A 3 -61.17 38.88 16.37
N VAL A 4 -60.66 38.08 17.31
CA VAL A 4 -59.25 38.02 17.69
C VAL A 4 -58.52 37.05 16.75
N ASN A 5 -57.43 37.53 16.15
CA ASN A 5 -56.61 36.88 15.15
C ASN A 5 -55.97 35.56 15.63
N LYS A 6 -56.33 34.44 15.00
CA LYS A 6 -55.67 33.11 15.09
C LYS A 6 -54.31 33.09 14.36
N LYS A 7 -53.32 33.85 14.83
CA LYS A 7 -51.92 33.74 14.34
C LYS A 7 -50.90 33.74 15.47
N ARG A 8 -51.17 32.97 16.52
CA ARG A 8 -50.14 32.47 17.43
C ARG A 8 -49.75 31.04 17.02
N TYR A 9 -48.47 30.72 17.19
CA TYR A 9 -47.88 29.37 17.24
C TYR A 9 -47.47 28.69 15.93
N LEU A 10 -46.82 29.39 15.00
CA LEU A 10 -46.04 28.69 13.97
C LEU A 10 -44.77 29.46 13.53
N LYS A 11 -43.96 29.90 14.51
CA LYS A 11 -42.56 30.32 14.29
C LYS A 11 -41.70 29.98 15.51
N LEU A 12 -41.91 28.78 16.05
CA LEU A 12 -41.09 28.22 17.13
C LEU A 12 -40.72 26.78 16.75
N ALA A 13 -40.07 26.61 15.61
CA ALA A 13 -39.43 25.37 15.23
C ALA A 13 -38.24 25.73 14.34
N LEU A 14 -37.12 25.06 14.59
CA LEU A 14 -35.87 25.14 13.83
C LEU A 14 -34.99 26.38 14.08
N LEU A 15 -34.37 26.42 15.27
CA LEU A 15 -32.99 26.92 15.36
C LEU A 15 -32.18 26.03 16.32
N TYR A 16 -32.21 24.72 16.10
CA TYR A 16 -31.06 23.89 16.44
C TYR A 16 -30.07 24.08 15.28
N ALA A 17 -29.17 25.05 15.43
CA ALA A 17 -27.96 25.05 14.63
C ALA A 17 -27.20 23.78 15.01
N VAL A 18 -27.37 22.74 14.20
CA VAL A 18 -26.51 21.57 14.22
C VAL A 18 -25.13 22.09 13.88
N LEU A 19 -24.30 22.27 14.91
CA LEU A 19 -22.87 22.42 14.76
C LEU A 19 -22.38 21.03 14.31
N SER A 20 -22.51 20.75 13.01
CA SER A 20 -21.84 19.62 12.39
C SER A 20 -20.36 19.94 12.42
N SER A 21 -19.69 19.53 13.49
CA SER A 21 -18.25 19.32 13.46
C SER A 21 -18.00 18.31 12.36
N ALA A 22 -17.62 18.80 11.17
CA ALA A 22 -16.97 17.96 10.19
C ALA A 22 -15.69 17.48 10.87
N VAL A 23 -15.75 16.29 11.46
CA VAL A 23 -14.55 15.49 11.68
C VAL A 23 -14.09 15.20 10.27
N LEU A 24 -13.15 16.02 9.78
CA LEU A 24 -12.34 15.64 8.65
C LEU A 24 -11.59 14.41 9.12
N SER A 25 -12.14 13.23 8.83
CA SER A 25 -11.34 12.02 8.79
C SER A 25 -10.25 12.32 7.78
N SER A 26 -9.05 12.61 8.26
CA SER A 26 -7.85 12.48 7.46
C SER A 26 -7.81 11.00 7.10
N GLU A 27 -8.32 10.62 5.94
CA GLU A 27 -7.94 9.34 5.36
C GLU A 27 -6.41 9.39 5.29
N ALA A 28 -5.76 8.53 6.08
CA ALA A 28 -4.32 8.35 5.99
C ALA A 28 -4.04 8.01 4.53
N GLN A 29 -3.39 8.92 3.81
CA GLN A 29 -3.02 8.67 2.44
C GLN A 29 -1.85 7.70 2.47
N ALA A 30 -2.01 6.56 1.80
CA ALA A 30 -0.93 5.59 1.65
C ALA A 30 0.33 6.24 1.05
N ILE A 31 1.49 5.80 1.52
CA ILE A 31 2.79 6.30 1.08
C ILE A 31 3.22 5.46 -0.13
N ALA A 32 3.59 6.12 -1.23
CA ALA A 32 4.20 5.43 -2.36
C ALA A 32 5.47 4.69 -1.90
N ILE A 33 5.68 3.44 -2.31
CA ILE A 33 6.77 2.63 -1.75
C ILE A 33 8.13 3.33 -1.90
N ARG A 34 8.36 3.98 -3.04
CA ARG A 34 9.61 4.71 -3.32
C ARG A 34 9.87 5.92 -2.41
N ASP A 35 8.82 6.43 -1.76
CA ASP A 35 8.88 7.60 -0.88
C ASP A 35 8.93 7.22 0.60
N ILE A 36 8.94 5.92 0.93
CA ILE A 36 9.06 5.47 2.31
C ILE A 36 10.42 5.94 2.87
N PRO A 37 10.44 6.65 4.01
CA PRO A 37 11.68 7.14 4.60
C PRO A 37 12.70 6.03 4.83
N ASN A 38 13.96 6.31 4.50
CA ASN A 38 15.11 5.41 4.65
C ASN A 38 15.08 4.13 3.80
N LEU A 39 14.07 3.93 2.93
CA LEU A 39 14.08 2.83 1.97
C LEU A 39 15.23 3.02 0.98
N THR A 40 16.00 1.95 0.73
CA THR A 40 17.17 2.00 -0.16
C THR A 40 17.02 1.12 -1.39
N SER A 41 16.41 -0.06 -1.20
CA SER A 41 16.30 -1.07 -2.24
C SER A 41 15.17 -2.04 -1.93
N VAL A 42 14.80 -2.81 -2.94
CA VAL A 42 13.83 -3.90 -2.87
C VAL A 42 14.55 -5.18 -3.30
N THR A 43 14.34 -6.27 -2.56
CA THR A 43 14.85 -7.60 -2.92
C THR A 43 13.70 -8.54 -3.25
N PHE A 44 13.76 -9.18 -4.41
CA PHE A 44 12.86 -10.25 -4.82
C PHE A 44 13.57 -11.60 -4.63
N TRP A 45 13.00 -12.48 -3.82
CA TRP A 45 13.57 -13.79 -3.51
C TRP A 45 12.94 -14.85 -4.42
N GLU A 46 13.62 -15.16 -5.51
CA GLU A 46 13.17 -16.15 -6.50
C GLU A 46 13.67 -17.54 -6.12
N ARG A 47 12.82 -18.57 -6.20
CA ARG A 47 13.16 -19.93 -5.76
C ARG A 47 12.86 -20.99 -6.83
N THR A 48 13.57 -20.92 -7.93
CA THR A 48 13.57 -21.98 -8.94
C THR A 48 14.77 -22.93 -8.79
N GLY A 49 14.48 -24.23 -8.59
CA GLY A 49 15.45 -25.31 -8.77
C GLY A 49 16.60 -25.44 -7.75
N GLY A 50 16.62 -24.63 -6.68
CA GLY A 50 17.68 -24.60 -5.67
C GLY A 50 17.24 -24.98 -4.25
N SER A 51 18.20 -25.23 -3.37
CA SER A 51 17.97 -25.44 -1.92
C SER A 51 17.71 -24.13 -1.17
N SER A 52 17.98 -22.98 -1.80
CA SER A 52 17.85 -21.64 -1.23
C SER A 52 17.38 -20.69 -2.34
N PRO A 53 16.65 -19.61 -2.00
CA PRO A 53 16.24 -18.62 -2.99
C PRO A 53 17.44 -17.80 -3.49
N THR A 54 17.31 -17.31 -4.72
CA THR A 54 18.21 -16.35 -5.36
C THR A 54 17.67 -14.94 -5.14
N PRO A 55 18.42 -14.04 -4.48
CA PRO A 55 18.01 -12.64 -4.31
C PRO A 55 18.29 -11.82 -5.57
N TYR A 56 17.29 -11.02 -5.98
CA TYR A 56 17.43 -9.97 -6.98
C TYR A 56 17.12 -8.63 -6.34
N THR A 57 18.15 -7.79 -6.15
CA THR A 57 18.03 -6.52 -5.43
C THR A 57 18.15 -5.33 -6.37
N PHE A 58 17.19 -4.42 -6.29
CA PHE A 58 17.13 -3.21 -7.10
C PHE A 58 17.00 -1.98 -6.22
N GLY A 59 17.74 -0.91 -6.55
CA GLY A 59 17.58 0.38 -5.87
C GLY A 59 16.21 1.00 -6.15
N ILE A 60 15.71 1.84 -5.23
CA ILE A 60 14.37 2.47 -5.34
C ILE A 60 14.14 3.26 -6.63
N ASN A 61 15.20 3.80 -7.24
CA ASN A 61 15.13 4.57 -8.49
C ASN A 61 15.66 3.80 -9.70
N SER A 62 15.77 2.47 -9.58
CA SER A 62 16.24 1.62 -10.68
C SER A 62 15.24 1.61 -11.85
N SER A 63 15.74 1.38 -13.06
CA SER A 63 14.88 1.32 -14.25
C SER A 63 13.90 0.14 -14.20
N GLN A 64 14.26 -0.92 -13.48
CA GLN A 64 13.40 -2.07 -13.22
C GLN A 64 12.14 -1.62 -12.48
N LEU A 65 12.29 -1.07 -11.27
CA LEU A 65 11.13 -0.67 -10.47
C LEU A 65 10.31 0.49 -11.06
N THR A 66 10.97 1.38 -11.82
CA THR A 66 10.36 2.61 -12.35
C THR A 66 9.78 2.48 -13.76
N ASN A 67 9.89 1.31 -14.41
CA ASN A 67 9.27 1.06 -15.71
C ASN A 67 8.69 -0.34 -15.77
N GLN A 68 7.47 -0.47 -16.28
CA GLN A 68 6.95 -1.77 -16.68
C GLN A 68 7.48 -2.16 -18.06
N LEU A 69 7.97 -3.39 -18.21
CA LEU A 69 8.48 -3.88 -19.49
C LEU A 69 7.36 -4.31 -20.44
N ASN A 70 7.52 -3.98 -21.73
CA ASN A 70 6.56 -4.33 -22.78
C ASN A 70 6.46 -5.85 -23.01
N ASN A 71 5.33 -6.31 -23.54
CA ASN A 71 5.18 -7.68 -24.00
C ASN A 71 5.78 -7.93 -25.39
N PRO A 72 6.33 -9.13 -25.65
CA PRO A 72 6.61 -10.21 -24.70
C PRO A 72 7.92 -9.98 -23.91
N LEU A 73 8.03 -10.54 -22.70
CA LEU A 73 9.32 -10.64 -22.02
C LEU A 73 10.25 -11.63 -22.74
N GLY A 74 11.55 -11.52 -22.50
CA GLY A 74 12.54 -12.42 -23.11
C GLY A 74 13.98 -12.07 -22.78
N ILE A 75 14.95 -12.73 -23.42
CA ILE A 75 16.40 -12.65 -23.10
C ILE A 75 16.96 -11.21 -23.08
N GLY A 76 16.38 -10.27 -23.83
CA GLY A 76 16.77 -8.86 -23.82
C GLY A 76 15.71 -7.89 -23.26
N ASN A 77 14.64 -8.42 -22.69
CA ASN A 77 13.49 -7.67 -22.19
C ASN A 77 12.96 -8.37 -20.92
N ASN A 78 13.77 -8.34 -19.87
CA ASN A 78 13.46 -8.87 -18.54
C ASN A 78 14.36 -8.17 -17.51
N ASP A 79 13.91 -8.14 -16.26
CA ASP A 79 14.72 -7.63 -15.14
C ASP A 79 15.63 -8.72 -14.57
N PHE A 80 15.13 -9.95 -14.54
CA PHE A 80 15.88 -11.15 -14.20
C PHE A 80 15.19 -12.44 -14.71
N SER A 81 15.86 -13.58 -14.53
CA SER A 81 15.41 -14.89 -15.00
C SER A 81 15.53 -15.94 -13.89
N GLY A 82 14.53 -16.83 -13.78
CA GLY A 82 14.60 -18.02 -12.92
C GLY A 82 15.21 -19.18 -13.68
N VAL A 83 14.40 -19.92 -14.45
CA VAL A 83 14.93 -20.82 -15.49
C VAL A 83 15.51 -20.04 -16.67
N VAL A 84 16.84 -20.08 -16.81
CA VAL A 84 17.57 -19.42 -17.90
C VAL A 84 16.98 -19.79 -19.26
N GLY A 85 16.59 -18.75 -20.01
CA GLY A 85 16.08 -18.89 -21.38
C GLY A 85 14.59 -19.23 -21.49
N ARG A 86 13.86 -19.36 -20.37
CA ARG A 86 12.46 -19.81 -20.34
C ARG A 86 11.55 -19.02 -19.42
N GLU A 87 12.10 -18.55 -18.31
CA GLU A 87 11.37 -17.83 -17.28
C GLU A 87 11.97 -16.44 -17.12
N PHE A 88 11.16 -15.43 -17.43
CA PHE A 88 11.58 -14.04 -17.46
C PHE A 88 10.64 -13.20 -16.60
N TYR A 89 11.21 -12.37 -15.74
CA TYR A 89 10.52 -11.56 -14.76
C TYR A 89 10.60 -10.07 -15.10
N ASP A 90 9.60 -9.33 -14.66
CA ASP A 90 9.46 -7.86 -14.75
C ASP A 90 8.84 -7.38 -13.42
N VAL A 91 9.49 -6.43 -12.77
CA VAL A 91 9.13 -5.95 -11.42
C VAL A 91 8.97 -4.45 -11.40
N TYR A 92 7.89 -3.96 -10.80
CA TYR A 92 7.57 -2.53 -10.85
C TYR A 92 6.64 -2.07 -9.73
N TYR A 93 6.64 -0.75 -9.48
CA TYR A 93 5.63 -0.11 -8.64
C TYR A 93 4.25 -0.14 -9.30
N SER A 94 3.21 -0.39 -8.51
CA SER A 94 1.87 -0.62 -9.04
C SER A 94 0.75 -0.12 -8.13
N ASN A 95 -0.45 -0.06 -8.71
CA ASN A 95 -1.70 -0.07 -7.96
C ASN A 95 -2.01 -1.47 -7.41
N ALA A 96 -3.06 -1.59 -6.60
CA ALA A 96 -3.50 -2.85 -5.98
C ALA A 96 -3.85 -3.94 -7.00
N ASP A 97 -4.30 -3.55 -8.19
CA ASP A 97 -4.69 -4.47 -9.27
C ASP A 97 -3.50 -4.92 -10.15
N GLY A 98 -2.29 -4.47 -9.83
CA GLY A 98 -1.08 -4.78 -10.59
C GLY A 98 -0.85 -3.88 -11.81
N THR A 99 -1.67 -2.85 -12.02
CA THR A 99 -1.40 -1.85 -13.06
C THR A 99 -0.22 -0.96 -12.65
N PHE A 100 0.69 -0.68 -13.60
CA PHE A 100 1.86 0.15 -13.32
C PHE A 100 1.48 1.54 -12.80
N ASN A 101 2.09 1.92 -11.68
CA ASN A 101 1.98 3.25 -11.11
C ASN A 101 3.28 3.57 -10.39
N LEU A 102 4.01 4.56 -10.90
CA LEU A 102 5.28 5.00 -10.33
C LEU A 102 5.14 5.49 -8.88
N ASP A 103 4.00 6.05 -8.53
CA ASP A 103 3.64 6.50 -7.18
C ASP A 103 2.77 5.47 -6.45
N GLY A 104 2.89 4.20 -6.83
CA GLY A 104 2.14 3.09 -6.27
C GLY A 104 2.56 2.73 -4.84
N GLU A 105 1.57 2.33 -4.03
CA GLU A 105 1.75 1.78 -2.68
C GLU A 105 2.01 0.25 -2.67
N PHE A 106 2.07 -0.37 -3.87
CA PHE A 106 2.27 -1.80 -4.07
C PHE A 106 3.49 -2.10 -4.97
N LEU A 107 4.01 -3.32 -4.83
CA LEU A 107 4.98 -3.88 -5.78
C LEU A 107 4.34 -5.05 -6.52
N THR A 108 4.51 -5.05 -7.84
CA THR A 108 4.12 -6.16 -8.70
C THR A 108 5.34 -6.85 -9.27
N ILE A 109 5.30 -8.17 -9.26
CA ILE A 109 6.15 -9.03 -10.07
C ILE A 109 5.29 -9.72 -11.12
N SER A 110 5.66 -9.58 -12.39
CA SER A 110 5.03 -10.24 -13.51
C SER A 110 6.02 -11.12 -14.26
N ARG A 111 5.52 -12.16 -14.94
CA ARG A 111 6.37 -13.21 -15.48
C ARG A 111 5.77 -13.93 -16.68
N ILE A 112 6.64 -14.41 -17.57
CA ILE A 112 6.31 -15.42 -18.57
C ILE A 112 7.03 -16.76 -18.29
N PHE A 113 6.39 -17.85 -18.70
CA PHE A 113 6.99 -19.18 -18.82
C PHE A 113 6.57 -19.85 -20.11
N ASP A 114 7.54 -20.40 -20.81
CA ASP A 114 7.30 -21.14 -22.03
C ASP A 114 7.42 -22.67 -21.85
N ALA A 115 7.11 -23.19 -20.66
CA ALA A 115 7.14 -24.63 -20.39
C ALA A 115 5.82 -25.16 -19.81
N THR A 116 5.29 -26.22 -20.41
CA THR A 116 4.12 -27.00 -19.93
C THR A 116 4.56 -28.16 -19.03
N SER A 117 3.59 -28.88 -18.43
CA SER A 117 3.82 -30.16 -17.76
C SER A 117 4.61 -31.12 -18.66
N PRO A 118 5.58 -31.91 -18.12
CA PRO A 118 5.86 -32.15 -16.69
C PRO A 118 6.88 -31.19 -16.05
N ALA A 119 7.16 -30.02 -16.65
CA ALA A 119 7.92 -28.99 -15.94
C ALA A 119 7.17 -28.56 -14.67
N GLY A 120 7.87 -27.97 -13.70
CA GLY A 120 7.21 -27.31 -12.57
C GLY A 120 6.30 -26.16 -13.03
N GLY A 121 5.54 -25.55 -12.13
CA GLY A 121 5.01 -24.20 -12.38
C GLY A 121 6.14 -23.17 -12.17
N GLY A 122 5.90 -21.92 -12.54
CA GLY A 122 6.80 -20.86 -12.08
C GLY A 122 6.08 -19.59 -11.69
N LEU A 123 6.81 -18.46 -11.73
CA LEU A 123 6.63 -17.42 -10.73
C LEU A 123 6.79 -18.08 -9.35
N ASN A 124 8.00 -18.57 -9.09
CA ASN A 124 8.37 -19.22 -7.83
C ASN A 124 8.92 -18.17 -6.87
N LEU A 125 8.07 -17.23 -6.44
CA LEU A 125 8.47 -16.17 -5.53
C LEU A 125 8.35 -16.66 -4.08
N ALA A 126 9.43 -16.53 -3.32
CA ALA A 126 9.44 -16.78 -1.89
C ALA A 126 9.02 -15.54 -1.11
N GLU A 127 9.63 -14.38 -1.36
CA GLU A 127 9.33 -13.14 -0.63
C GLU A 127 9.70 -11.91 -1.46
N ILE A 128 9.08 -10.77 -1.16
CA ILE A 128 9.57 -9.43 -1.54
C ILE A 128 9.94 -8.69 -0.27
N GLY A 129 11.18 -8.20 -0.19
CA GLY A 129 11.70 -7.47 0.96
C GLY A 129 12.03 -6.01 0.65
N LEU A 130 11.55 -5.10 1.48
CA LEU A 130 11.97 -3.70 1.54
C LEU A 130 13.21 -3.57 2.42
N ASN A 131 14.28 -2.96 1.92
CA ASN A 131 15.54 -2.82 2.64
C ASN A 131 15.80 -1.37 3.06
N PHE A 132 15.94 -1.15 4.36
CA PHE A 132 16.09 0.18 4.95
C PHE A 132 17.53 0.46 5.37
N THR A 133 17.91 1.74 5.39
CA THR A 133 19.18 2.14 6.02
C THR A 133 19.03 2.10 7.53
N GLY A 134 19.84 1.26 8.20
CA GLY A 134 19.92 1.25 9.66
C GLY A 134 18.78 0.52 10.38
N GLU A 135 17.79 0.01 9.65
CA GLU A 135 16.63 -0.71 10.18
C GLU A 135 16.53 -2.13 9.56
N PRO A 136 15.83 -3.07 10.21
CA PRO A 136 15.56 -4.39 9.63
C PRO A 136 14.76 -4.29 8.32
N SER A 137 14.94 -5.27 7.43
CA SER A 137 14.09 -5.40 6.25
C SER A 137 12.65 -5.76 6.64
N GLU A 138 11.70 -5.36 5.79
CA GLU A 138 10.29 -5.70 5.90
C GLU A 138 9.87 -6.58 4.73
N PHE A 139 9.17 -7.68 4.98
CA PHE A 139 8.55 -8.50 3.93
C PHE A 139 7.13 -8.04 3.61
N GLY A 140 6.62 -8.42 2.44
CA GLY A 140 5.23 -8.18 2.07
C GLY A 140 4.27 -8.73 3.14
N ASN A 141 3.19 -8.00 3.42
CA ASN A 141 2.27 -8.33 4.51
C ASN A 141 0.90 -8.83 4.04
N PHE A 142 0.52 -8.56 2.79
CA PHE A 142 -0.70 -9.10 2.18
C PHE A 142 -0.60 -9.15 0.64
N VAL A 143 -1.42 -10.03 0.05
CA VAL A 143 -1.59 -10.15 -1.39
C VAL A 143 -2.75 -9.24 -1.84
N ALA A 144 -2.47 -8.29 -2.72
CA ALA A 144 -3.47 -7.37 -3.27
C ALA A 144 -4.18 -7.97 -4.50
N SER A 145 -3.42 -8.59 -5.40
CA SER A 145 -3.94 -9.27 -6.59
C SER A 145 -2.95 -10.33 -7.09
N PHE A 146 -3.44 -11.26 -7.90
CA PHE A 146 -2.61 -12.21 -8.61
C PHE A 146 -3.30 -12.77 -9.85
N THR A 147 -2.51 -13.36 -10.75
CA THR A 147 -2.99 -14.18 -11.87
C THR A 147 -2.15 -15.44 -12.00
N ALA A 148 -2.82 -16.59 -11.96
CA ALA A 148 -2.27 -17.91 -12.22
C ALA A 148 -2.84 -18.45 -13.55
N LEU A 149 -2.01 -19.05 -14.39
CA LEU A 149 -2.39 -19.47 -15.74
C LEU A 149 -1.80 -20.85 -16.09
N GLY A 150 -2.41 -21.51 -17.07
CA GLY A 150 -1.90 -22.74 -17.64
C GLY A 150 -1.91 -23.95 -16.70
N ASP A 151 -1.28 -25.03 -17.14
CA ASP A 151 -1.04 -26.21 -16.31
C ASP A 151 0.06 -25.97 -15.26
N ASN A 152 0.10 -26.83 -14.24
CA ASN A 152 0.96 -26.73 -13.05
C ASN A 152 0.79 -25.44 -12.23
N ALA A 153 -0.29 -24.69 -12.43
CA ALA A 153 -0.69 -23.64 -11.50
C ALA A 153 -1.18 -24.26 -10.18
N PHE A 154 -0.68 -23.75 -9.06
CA PHE A 154 -1.13 -24.14 -7.72
C PHE A 154 -1.45 -22.89 -6.87
N PRO A 155 -2.58 -22.21 -7.15
CA PRO A 155 -2.90 -20.90 -6.55
C PRO A 155 -2.99 -20.88 -5.03
N SER A 156 -3.20 -22.03 -4.38
CA SER A 156 -3.19 -22.13 -2.91
C SER A 156 -1.81 -21.85 -2.29
N THR A 157 -0.76 -21.70 -3.09
CA THR A 157 0.60 -21.34 -2.65
C THR A 157 0.87 -19.84 -2.69
N VAL A 158 -0.09 -19.00 -3.12
CA VAL A 158 0.08 -17.55 -3.23
C VAL A 158 0.52 -16.90 -1.90
N GLU A 159 -0.07 -17.33 -0.79
CA GLU A 159 0.27 -16.83 0.55
C GLU A 159 1.69 -17.18 1.00
N ASN A 160 2.38 -18.10 0.32
CA ASN A 160 3.78 -18.39 0.61
C ASN A 160 4.70 -17.21 0.26
N ALA A 161 4.21 -16.20 -0.48
CA ALA A 161 4.97 -14.99 -0.79
C ALA A 161 4.98 -13.94 0.34
N ILE A 162 4.27 -14.20 1.44
CA ILE A 162 4.10 -13.28 2.57
C ILE A 162 4.14 -14.01 3.93
N ASP A 163 4.69 -15.23 3.98
CA ASP A 163 4.67 -16.08 5.18
C ASP A 163 5.93 -15.91 6.06
N GLY A 164 6.88 -15.07 5.62
CA GLY A 164 8.16 -14.83 6.26
C GLY A 164 9.16 -15.98 6.10
N ASN A 165 8.91 -16.93 5.20
CA ASN A 165 9.69 -18.13 5.03
C ASN A 165 10.29 -18.25 3.62
N LEU A 166 11.58 -17.92 3.52
CA LEU A 166 12.37 -18.03 2.29
C LEU A 166 12.50 -19.45 1.69
N LEU A 167 11.97 -20.49 2.34
CA LEU A 167 11.97 -21.87 1.84
C LEU A 167 10.65 -22.31 1.22
N THR A 168 9.56 -21.58 1.42
CA THR A 168 8.32 -21.74 0.67
C THR A 168 8.35 -20.81 -0.55
N HIS A 169 7.44 -21.04 -1.50
CA HIS A 169 7.28 -20.16 -2.65
C HIS A 169 5.92 -20.36 -3.31
N THR A 170 5.54 -19.40 -4.13
CA THR A 170 4.38 -19.48 -5.01
C THR A 170 4.63 -20.48 -6.14
N THR A 171 3.56 -20.94 -6.78
CA THR A 171 3.63 -21.75 -8.02
C THR A 171 2.43 -21.37 -8.87
N MET A 172 2.63 -20.52 -9.88
CA MET A 172 1.54 -19.83 -10.59
C MET A 172 1.27 -20.41 -11.99
N GLY A 173 1.98 -21.47 -12.38
CA GLY A 173 1.78 -22.19 -13.64
C GLY A 173 2.67 -21.68 -14.78
N ASN A 174 2.11 -21.52 -15.98
CA ASN A 174 2.85 -21.13 -17.19
C ASN A 174 2.01 -20.28 -18.16
N THR A 175 2.68 -19.70 -19.16
CA THR A 175 2.07 -18.79 -20.14
C THR A 175 2.00 -19.39 -21.55
N VAL A 176 2.16 -20.71 -21.72
CA VAL A 176 2.08 -21.34 -23.04
C VAL A 176 0.66 -21.21 -23.58
N GLY A 177 0.54 -20.60 -24.77
CA GLY A 177 -0.74 -20.33 -25.42
C GLY A 177 -1.58 -19.23 -24.74
N GLN A 178 -1.02 -18.50 -23.77
CA GLN A 178 -1.68 -17.39 -23.09
C GLN A 178 -1.27 -16.04 -23.71
N ILE A 179 -2.17 -15.06 -23.63
CA ILE A 179 -1.87 -13.67 -24.01
C ILE A 179 -1.42 -12.84 -22.80
N ASP A 180 -1.85 -13.24 -21.60
CA ASP A 180 -1.54 -12.57 -20.34
C ASP A 180 -0.29 -13.16 -19.68
N ARG A 181 0.26 -12.39 -18.73
CA ARG A 181 1.35 -12.83 -17.86
C ARG A 181 0.80 -13.39 -16.55
N LEU A 182 1.60 -14.23 -15.91
CA LEU A 182 1.45 -14.45 -14.48
C LEU A 182 1.82 -13.16 -13.74
N HIS A 183 1.10 -12.83 -12.67
CA HIS A 183 1.50 -11.73 -11.80
C HIS A 183 1.12 -11.98 -10.34
N LEU A 184 1.83 -11.29 -9.45
CA LEU A 184 1.53 -11.20 -8.04
C LEU A 184 1.84 -9.78 -7.57
N THR A 185 0.90 -9.17 -6.86
CA THR A 185 0.99 -7.81 -6.32
C THR A 185 0.90 -7.86 -4.81
N LEU A 186 1.90 -7.32 -4.13
CA LEU A 186 2.01 -7.32 -2.68
C LEU A 186 1.95 -5.90 -2.11
N GLY A 187 1.30 -5.79 -0.94
CA GLY A 187 1.35 -4.61 -0.09
C GLY A 187 2.37 -4.75 1.04
N PHE A 188 2.62 -3.64 1.73
CA PHE A 188 3.55 -3.55 2.85
C PHE A 188 2.91 -2.76 3.99
N GLN A 189 3.33 -3.02 5.22
CA GLN A 189 2.89 -2.26 6.38
C GLN A 189 3.36 -0.80 6.26
N SER A 190 4.63 -0.59 5.90
CA SER A 190 5.23 0.75 5.80
C SER A 190 4.65 1.65 4.71
N SER A 191 4.00 1.10 3.67
CA SER A 191 3.25 1.90 2.69
C SER A 191 1.81 2.20 3.14
N SER A 192 1.28 1.40 4.07
CA SER A 192 -0.10 1.52 4.57
C SER A 192 -0.28 2.45 5.77
N GLU A 193 0.81 2.88 6.42
CA GLU A 193 0.77 3.78 7.59
C GLU A 193 1.10 5.24 7.24
N SER A 194 0.25 6.16 7.69
CA SER A 194 0.43 7.63 7.59
C SER A 194 1.77 8.08 8.18
N PRO A 195 2.43 9.14 7.66
CA PRO A 195 3.57 9.75 8.35
C PRO A 195 3.15 10.19 9.77
N PRO A 196 4.07 10.14 10.77
CA PRO A 196 3.74 10.61 12.11
C PRO A 196 3.31 12.06 11.99
N ALA A 197 2.06 12.35 12.38
CA ALA A 197 1.57 13.71 12.42
C ALA A 197 2.58 14.54 13.20
N GLU A 198 3.23 15.51 12.53
CA GLU A 198 3.95 16.56 13.24
C GLU A 198 2.98 17.06 14.30
N SER A 199 3.39 17.01 15.57
CA SER A 199 2.55 17.35 16.70
C SER A 199 2.01 18.76 16.52
N VAL A 200 0.78 18.87 16.01
CA VAL A 200 0.08 20.13 15.89
C VAL A 200 0.02 20.70 17.31
N PRO A 201 0.66 21.84 17.60
CA PRO A 201 0.58 22.42 18.94
C PRO A 201 -0.90 22.69 19.21
N GLU A 202 -1.42 22.12 20.30
CA GLU A 202 -2.83 22.30 20.63
C GLU A 202 -3.15 23.79 20.72
N PRO A 203 -4.31 24.22 20.18
CA PRO A 203 -4.76 25.58 20.37
C PRO A 203 -4.89 25.80 21.88
N VAL A 204 -4.05 26.68 22.43
CA VAL A 204 -4.14 27.11 23.82
C VAL A 204 -5.59 27.55 24.06
N SER A 205 -6.32 26.77 24.85
CA SER A 205 -7.71 27.04 25.16
C SER A 205 -7.80 28.42 25.83
N LEU A 206 -8.18 29.43 25.06
CA LEU A 206 -8.36 30.82 25.51
C LEU A 206 -9.69 30.99 26.26
N PHE A 207 -10.02 30.07 27.17
CA PHE A 207 -11.19 30.16 28.02
C PHE A 207 -10.82 29.84 29.46
N GLY A 208 -10.34 30.88 30.17
CA GLY A 208 -10.00 30.75 31.59
C GLY A 208 -9.40 31.99 32.22
N LEU A 209 -9.88 33.19 31.88
CA LEU A 209 -9.52 34.43 32.60
C LEU A 209 -10.80 35.21 32.94
N ILE A 210 -11.64 34.62 33.79
CA ILE A 210 -12.55 35.42 34.62
C ILE A 210 -11.69 35.94 35.77
N ALA A 211 -11.27 37.19 35.64
CA ALA A 211 -10.51 37.90 36.64
C ALA A 211 -11.36 38.06 37.93
N VAL A 212 -10.88 37.44 39.02
CA VAL A 212 -11.24 37.83 40.38
C VAL A 212 -10.55 39.16 40.65
N PHE A 213 -11.29 40.26 40.59
CA PHE A 213 -10.90 41.52 41.23
C PHE A 213 -11.94 41.87 42.28
N GLY A 214 -11.61 41.54 43.53
CA GLY A 214 -12.12 42.29 44.67
C GLY A 214 -11.45 43.66 44.69
N PHE A 215 -12.24 44.72 44.82
CA PHE A 215 -11.77 46.02 45.29
C PHE A 215 -12.77 46.56 46.31
N SER A 216 -12.34 46.54 47.57
CA SER A 216 -12.89 47.40 48.61
C SER A 216 -12.45 48.84 48.35
N ALA A 217 -13.40 49.79 48.23
CA ALA A 217 -13.16 51.20 48.56
C ALA A 217 -14.50 51.97 48.68
N MET A 218 -14.95 52.10 49.93
CA MET A 218 -15.50 53.30 50.57
C MET A 218 -15.77 54.54 49.67
N LEU A 219 -17.01 55.05 49.66
CA LEU A 219 -17.24 56.50 49.59
C LEU A 219 -18.47 56.93 50.40
N ARG A 220 -18.24 57.95 51.23
CA ARG A 220 -19.14 58.60 52.18
C ARG A 220 -19.65 59.92 51.56
N ARG A 221 -20.81 60.39 52.04
CA ARG A 221 -21.48 61.73 51.90
C ARG A 221 -22.72 61.68 50.99
N ARG A 222 -23.89 62.21 51.37
CA ARG A 222 -24.27 63.12 52.47
C ARG A 222 -25.44 62.55 53.27
#